data_AF-A0A2S5AC61-F1
#
_entry.id   AF-A0A2S5AC61-F1
#
_cell.length_a   1.000
_cell.length_b   1.000
_cell.length_c   1.000
_cell.angle_alpha   90.00
_cell.angle_beta   90.00
_cell.angle_gamma   90.00
#
_symmetry.space_group_name_H-M   'P 1'
#
loop_
_entity.id
_entity.type
_entity.pdbx_description
1 polymer ?
#
loop_
_entity_poly.entity_id
_entity_poly.type
_entity_poly.pdbx_seq_one_letter_code
_entity_poly.pdbx_strand_id
1 'polypeptide(L)'
;MTNNKMLSDFDVLIRGQLTVNLPITVIMLAVFFGLLEFADLSLRLNLLIAFIFGWISWSILVKKWILWAKENNVSDERLLKIGKPGLLVWSIHTIETVTKKNKNPWI
;
A
#
# COMPACT_ATOMS: atom_id res chain seq x y z
N MET A 1 -7.92 30.27 -1.49
CA MET A 1 -6.50 30.24 -1.10
C MET A 1 -6.23 28.88 -0.48
N THR A 2 -5.65 27.95 -1.24
CA THR A 2 -5.25 26.64 -0.72
C THR A 2 -4.06 26.84 0.22
N ASN A 3 -4.26 26.57 1.50
CA ASN A 3 -3.20 26.58 2.51
C ASN A 3 -2.13 25.58 2.07
N ASN A 4 -1.03 26.09 1.52
CA ASN A 4 0.10 25.30 1.01
C ASN A 4 0.95 24.81 2.20
N LYS A 5 0.31 24.18 3.20
CA LYS A 5 1.01 23.58 4.32
C LYS A 5 1.65 22.30 3.82
N MET A 6 2.98 22.32 3.78
CA MET A 6 3.80 21.14 3.53
C MET A 6 3.34 20.03 4.50
N LEU A 7 2.84 18.91 3.96
CA LEU A 7 2.35 17.79 4.78
C LEU A 7 3.45 17.32 5.73
N SER A 8 3.10 16.95 6.95
CA SER A 8 4.05 16.35 7.90
C SER A 8 4.40 14.91 7.49
N ASP A 9 5.57 14.42 7.90
CA ASP A 9 5.96 13.01 7.72
C ASP A 9 4.92 12.07 8.35
N PHE A 10 4.38 12.49 9.51
CA PHE A 10 3.34 11.75 10.21
C PHE A 10 2.03 11.67 9.42
N ASP A 11 1.61 12.77 8.79
CA ASP A 11 0.37 12.82 8.00
C ASP A 11 0.46 11.88 6.80
N VAL A 12 1.61 11.89 6.12
CA VAL A 12 1.90 11.01 4.97
C VAL A 12 1.91 9.54 5.41
N LEU A 13 2.51 9.24 6.56
CA LEU A 13 2.55 7.88 7.13
C LEU A 13 1.16 7.39 7.50
N ILE A 14 0.42 8.14 8.32
CA ILE A 14 -0.92 7.77 8.79
C ILE A 14 -1.86 7.57 7.62
N ARG A 15 -1.81 8.45 6.61
CA ARG A 15 -2.62 8.26 5.41
C ARG A 15 -2.25 6.99 4.66
N GLY A 16 -0.97 6.61 4.64
CA GLY A 16 -0.55 5.32 4.08
C GLY A 16 -1.07 4.14 4.88
N GLN A 17 -0.98 4.18 6.21
CA GLN A 17 -1.51 3.14 7.08
C GLN A 17 -3.02 2.95 6.89
N LEU A 18 -3.77 4.05 6.80
CA LEU A 18 -5.23 4.03 6.63
C LEU A 18 -5.67 3.62 5.22
N THR A 19 -4.92 3.98 4.19
CA THR A 19 -5.32 3.68 2.80
C THR A 19 -4.76 2.36 2.28
N VAL A 20 -3.71 1.82 2.89
CA VAL A 20 -3.04 0.59 2.48
C VAL A 20 -3.23 -0.48 3.54
N ASN A 21 -2.59 -0.33 4.71
CA ASN A 21 -2.51 -1.42 5.69
C ASN A 21 -3.86 -1.79 6.30
N LEU A 22 -4.68 -0.81 6.68
CA LEU A 22 -6.00 -1.09 7.28
C LEU A 22 -6.91 -1.88 6.32
N PRO A 23 -7.14 -1.48 5.05
CA PRO A 23 -7.89 -2.29 4.09
C PRO A 23 -7.32 -3.69 3.87
N ILE A 24 -5.99 -3.83 3.79
CA ILE A 24 -5.36 -5.15 3.59
C ILE A 24 -5.62 -6.05 4.78
N THR A 25 -5.48 -5.54 6.02
CA THR A 25 -5.78 -6.29 7.23
C THR A 25 -7.24 -6.76 7.23
N VAL A 26 -8.18 -5.88 6.85
CA VAL A 26 -9.60 -6.26 6.74
C VAL A 26 -9.81 -7.37 5.71
N ILE A 27 -9.19 -7.26 4.52
CA ILE A 27 -9.28 -8.28 3.47
C ILE A 27 -8.69 -9.61 3.94
N MET A 28 -7.50 -9.58 4.56
CA MET A 28 -6.84 -10.79 5.06
C MET A 28 -7.68 -11.49 6.13
N LEU A 29 -8.24 -10.75 7.08
CA LEU A 29 -9.11 -11.32 8.11
C LEU A 29 -10.40 -11.86 7.52
N ALA A 30 -11.05 -11.12 6.60
CA ALA A 30 -12.27 -11.57 5.94
C ALA A 30 -12.04 -12.87 5.14
N VAL A 31 -10.96 -12.95 4.37
CA VAL A 31 -10.58 -14.16 3.64
C VAL A 31 -10.24 -15.29 4.59
N PHE A 32 -9.44 -15.03 5.63
CA PHE A 32 -9.04 -16.06 6.59
C PHE A 32 -10.23 -16.66 7.33
N PHE A 33 -11.09 -15.83 7.94
CA PHE A 33 -12.27 -16.29 8.65
C PHE A 33 -13.33 -16.86 7.71
N GLY A 34 -13.50 -16.30 6.52
CA GLY A 34 -14.39 -16.86 5.50
C GLY A 34 -13.95 -18.26 5.07
N LEU A 35 -12.66 -18.48 4.82
CA LEU A 35 -12.14 -19.80 4.51
C LEU A 35 -12.21 -20.74 5.72
N LEU A 36 -12.04 -20.24 6.93
CA LEU A 36 -12.15 -21.07 8.14
C LEU A 36 -13.58 -21.58 8.38
N GLU A 37 -14.59 -20.74 8.11
CA GLU A 37 -16.00 -21.08 8.33
C GLU A 37 -16.59 -21.89 7.18
N PHE A 38 -16.24 -21.56 5.93
CA PHE A 38 -16.92 -22.10 4.75
C PHE A 38 -16.10 -23.12 3.96
N ALA A 39 -14.81 -23.32 4.29
CA ALA A 39 -13.94 -24.26 3.59
C ALA A 39 -13.23 -25.21 4.57
N ASP A 40 -13.24 -26.51 4.28
CA ASP A 40 -12.52 -27.53 5.06
C ASP A 40 -11.04 -27.61 4.65
N LEU A 41 -10.37 -26.46 4.69
CA LEU A 41 -8.97 -26.31 4.33
C LEU A 41 -8.11 -26.32 5.58
N SER A 42 -6.92 -26.92 5.49
CA SER A 42 -5.95 -26.86 6.58
C SER A 42 -5.60 -25.41 6.93
N LEU A 43 -5.37 -25.12 8.21
CA LEU A 43 -5.02 -23.78 8.70
C LEU A 43 -3.82 -23.17 7.94
N ARG A 44 -2.85 -24.00 7.54
CA ARG A 44 -1.70 -23.58 6.74
C ARG A 44 -2.10 -23.07 5.36
N LEU A 45 -3.04 -23.76 4.69
CA LEU A 45 -3.56 -23.32 3.39
C LEU A 45 -4.41 -22.06 3.51
N ASN A 46 -5.23 -21.94 4.56
CA ASN A 46 -6.03 -20.72 4.80
C ASN A 46 -5.14 -19.49 5.00
N LEU A 47 -4.09 -19.62 5.81
CA LEU A 47 -3.11 -18.54 6.00
C LEU A 47 -2.40 -18.18 4.68
N LEU A 48 -2.02 -19.18 3.88
CA LEU A 48 -1.37 -18.94 2.59
C LEU A 48 -2.30 -18.18 1.63
N ILE A 49 -3.56 -18.60 1.52
CA ILE A 49 -4.53 -17.94 0.63
C ILE A 49 -4.82 -16.52 1.12
N ALA A 50 -5.08 -16.32 2.42
CA ALA A 50 -5.29 -15.00 2.99
C ALA A 50 -4.08 -14.08 2.75
N PHE A 51 -2.85 -14.59 2.90
CA PHE A 51 -1.63 -13.85 2.58
C PHE A 51 -1.54 -13.46 1.10
N ILE A 52 -1.86 -14.37 0.17
CA ILE A 52 -1.87 -14.08 -1.28
C ILE A 52 -2.85 -12.93 -1.59
N PHE A 53 -4.07 -12.99 -1.06
CA PHE A 53 -5.06 -11.92 -1.24
C PHE A 53 -4.60 -10.59 -0.62
N GLY A 54 -4.00 -10.63 0.57
CA GLY A 54 -3.40 -9.47 1.20
C GLY A 54 -2.28 -8.86 0.35
N TRP A 55 -1.40 -9.69 -0.20
CA TRP A 55 -0.29 -9.26 -1.04
C TRP A 55 -0.74 -8.61 -2.36
N ILE A 56 -1.71 -9.21 -3.04
CA ILE A 56 -2.31 -8.65 -4.26
C ILE A 56 -2.93 -7.28 -3.96
N SER A 57 -3.72 -7.19 -2.89
CA SER A 57 -4.38 -5.96 -2.46
C SER A 57 -3.37 -4.87 -2.11
N TRP A 58 -2.31 -5.23 -1.38
CA TRP A 58 -1.19 -4.34 -1.04
C TRP A 58 -0.55 -3.75 -2.30
N SER A 59 -0.27 -4.58 -3.29
CA SER A 59 0.40 -4.16 -4.54
C SER A 59 -0.38 -3.12 -5.34
N ILE A 60 -1.71 -3.04 -5.15
CA ILE A 60 -2.59 -2.07 -5.81
C ILE A 60 -2.72 -0.81 -4.96
N LEU A 61 -3.01 -0.96 -3.66
CA LEU A 61 -3.26 0.15 -2.76
C LEU A 61 -2.00 1.00 -2.53
N VAL A 62 -0.83 0.37 -2.44
CA VAL A 62 0.44 1.09 -2.31
C VAL A 62 0.67 2.06 -3.46
N LYS A 63 0.32 1.68 -4.70
CA LYS A 63 0.47 2.54 -5.88
C LYS A 63 -0.42 3.76 -5.78
N LYS A 64 -1.67 3.58 -5.32
CA LYS A 64 -2.60 4.69 -5.09
C LYS A 64 -2.07 5.66 -4.04
N TRP A 65 -1.51 5.16 -2.94
CA TRP A 65 -0.90 6.01 -1.92
C TRP A 65 0.35 6.75 -2.42
N ILE A 66 1.21 6.07 -3.21
CA ILE A 66 2.38 6.72 -3.84
C ILE A 66 1.93 7.86 -4.76
N LEU A 67 0.97 7.62 -5.66
CA LEU A 67 0.44 8.65 -6.56
C LEU A 67 -0.13 9.85 -5.79
N TRP A 68 -0.94 9.56 -4.76
CA TRP A 68 -1.45 10.60 -3.88
C TRP A 68 -0.33 11.42 -3.23
N ALA A 69 0.72 10.79 -2.72
CA ALA A 69 1.84 11.49 -2.11
C ALA A 69 2.60 12.37 -3.13
N LYS A 70 2.73 11.91 -4.38
CA LYS A 70 3.31 12.70 -5.47
C LYS A 70 2.48 13.93 -5.82
N GLU A 71 1.16 13.78 -5.91
CA GLU A 71 0.22 14.90 -6.14
C GLU A 71 0.29 15.95 -5.03
N ASN A 72 0.74 15.55 -3.82
CA ASN A 72 0.92 16.42 -2.66
C ASN A 72 2.38 16.87 -2.47
N ASN A 73 3.18 16.86 -3.55
CA ASN A 73 4.56 17.34 -3.59
C ASN A 73 5.52 16.63 -2.62
N VAL A 74 5.27 15.37 -2.28
CA VAL A 74 6.22 14.56 -1.51
C VAL A 74 7.32 14.05 -2.46
N SER A 75 8.59 14.27 -2.09
CA SER A 75 9.74 13.76 -2.86
C SER A 75 9.89 12.25 -2.69
N ASP A 76 10.52 11.59 -3.67
CA ASP A 76 10.65 10.13 -3.69
C ASP A 76 11.53 9.63 -2.51
N GLU A 77 12.58 10.38 -2.18
CA GLU A 77 13.46 10.11 -1.03
C GLU A 77 12.70 10.19 0.29
N ARG A 78 11.87 11.24 0.45
CA ARG A 78 11.05 11.44 1.65
C ARG A 78 9.99 10.35 1.75
N LEU A 79 9.36 10.00 0.64
CA LEU A 79 8.38 8.92 0.58
C LEU A 79 8.98 7.56 0.93
N LEU A 80 10.22 7.28 0.50
CA LEU A 80 10.94 6.07 0.88
C LEU A 80 11.24 6.06 2.38
N LYS A 81 11.73 7.18 2.93
CA LYS A 81 12.05 7.31 4.36
C LYS A 81 10.82 7.07 5.25
N ILE A 82 9.66 7.58 4.84
CA ILE A 82 8.39 7.42 5.56
C ILE A 82 7.80 6.03 5.34
N GLY A 83 7.79 5.55 4.10
CA GLY A 83 7.10 4.32 3.70
C GLY A 83 7.80 3.04 4.13
N LYS A 84 9.13 3.03 4.23
CA LYS A 84 9.91 1.85 4.61
C LYS A 84 9.60 1.32 6.02
N PRO A 85 9.62 2.12 7.10
CA PRO A 85 9.26 1.64 8.44
C PRO A 85 7.79 1.23 8.55
N GLY A 86 6.90 1.85 7.76
CA GLY A 86 5.47 1.53 7.74
C GLY A 86 5.09 0.29 6.91
N LEU A 87 6.08 -0.42 6.34
CA LEU A 87 5.87 -1.53 5.38
C LEU A 87 5.01 -1.12 4.17
N LEU A 88 5.02 0.17 3.84
CA LEU A 88 4.32 0.72 2.69
C LEU A 88 5.20 0.65 1.45
N VAL A 89 6.53 0.75 1.57
CA VAL A 89 7.45 0.72 0.42
C VAL A 89 8.70 -0.06 0.78
N TRP A 90 9.15 -0.95 -0.10
CA TRP A 90 10.35 -1.75 0.13
C TRP A 90 11.62 -1.12 -0.44
N SER A 91 11.52 -0.44 -1.59
CA SER A 91 12.65 0.18 -2.27
C SER A 91 12.25 1.42 -3.07
N ILE A 92 13.24 2.24 -3.42
CA ILE A 92 13.04 3.38 -4.33
C ILE A 92 12.48 2.93 -5.68
N HIS A 93 12.80 1.71 -6.12
CA HIS A 93 12.32 1.16 -7.38
C HIS A 93 10.80 0.97 -7.39
N THR A 94 10.18 0.65 -6.24
CA THR A 94 8.72 0.60 -6.11
C THR A 94 8.09 1.96 -6.41
N ILE A 95 8.71 3.04 -5.91
CA ILE A 95 8.26 4.42 -6.13
C ILE A 95 8.48 4.79 -7.61
N GLU A 96 9.68 4.57 -8.12
CA GLU A 96 10.04 4.86 -9.52
C GLU A 96 9.18 4.11 -10.53
N THR A 97 8.82 2.86 -10.26
CA THR A 97 7.94 2.08 -11.15
C THR A 97 6.56 2.72 -11.23
N VAL A 98 6.07 3.32 -10.14
CA VAL A 98 4.77 4.00 -10.12
C VAL A 98 4.86 5.38 -10.78
N THR A 99 5.95 6.11 -10.58
CA THR A 99 6.12 7.47 -11.10
C THR A 99 6.59 7.53 -12.55
N LYS A 100 7.51 6.66 -12.97
CA LYS A 100 8.04 6.60 -14.36
C LYS A 100 7.08 5.91 -15.33
N LYS A 101 6.40 4.83 -14.90
CA LYS A 101 5.43 4.12 -15.77
C LYS A 101 4.19 4.97 -16.09
N ASN A 102 3.90 6.00 -15.29
CA ASN A 102 2.85 6.98 -15.57
C ASN A 102 3.26 8.07 -16.58
N LYS A 103 4.55 8.18 -16.94
CA LYS A 103 5.02 9.15 -17.94
C LYS A 103 5.08 8.60 -19.36
N ASN A 104 4.95 7.30 -19.56
CA ASN A 104 4.97 6.75 -20.92
C ASN A 104 4.29 5.39 -21.06
N PRO A 105 3.09 5.33 -21.66
CA PRO A 105 2.51 4.08 -22.15
C PRO A 105 2.93 3.73 -23.59
N TRP A 106 3.65 4.59 -24.34
CA TRP A 106 3.87 4.40 -25.79
C TRP A 106 5.17 5.00 -26.36
N ILE A 107 6.33 4.67 -25.79
CA ILE A 107 7.61 4.73 -26.55
C ILE A 107 8.36 3.45 -26.25
#